data_AF-A0A659SC48-F1
#
_entry.id   AF-A0A659SC48-F1
#
_cell.length_a   1.000
_cell.length_b   1.000
_cell.length_c   1.000
_cell.angle_alpha   90.00
_cell.angle_beta   90.00
_cell.angle_gamma   90.00
#
_symmetry.space_group_name_H-M   'P 1'
#
loop_
_entity.id
_entity.type
_entity.pdbx_description
1 polymer ?
#
loop_
_entity_poly.entity_id
_entity_poly.type
_entity_poly.pdbx_seq_one_letter_code
_entity_poly.pdbx_strand_id
1 'polypeptide(L)'
;MFKALAGIVLALVATLAHAERIRDLTSVQGVRENSLIGYGLVVGLDGTGDQTTQTPFTTQTLNNMLSQLGITVPTGTNMQLKNVAAVMVTASYPPFARQGQTIDVVVSSMGNAKSLRGGTLLMTPLKGVDSQVYALAQGNILVGGAGASAGGSSVQVNQLNGGRITKGAIIEREMPTQVGAG
;
A
#
# COMPACT_ATOMS: atom_id res chain seq x y z
N MET A 1 47.69 19.44 48.95
CA MET A 1 46.30 19.81 48.63
C MET A 1 46.04 19.87 47.12
N PHE A 2 46.89 20.52 46.31
CA PHE A 2 46.73 20.61 44.84
C PHE A 2 46.66 19.25 44.11
N LYS A 3 47.46 18.26 44.54
CA LYS A 3 47.44 16.90 43.95
C LYS A 3 46.12 16.15 44.19
N ALA A 4 45.48 16.38 45.34
CA ALA A 4 44.17 15.78 45.65
C ALA A 4 43.05 16.41 44.83
N LEU A 5 43.12 17.73 44.63
CA LEU A 5 42.16 18.46 43.79
C LEU A 5 42.25 18.03 42.31
N ALA A 6 43.48 17.85 41.79
CA ALA A 6 43.69 17.36 40.42
C ALA A 6 43.14 15.94 40.21
N GLY A 7 43.27 15.06 41.21
CA GLY A 7 42.72 13.70 41.15
C GLY A 7 41.19 13.67 41.11
N ILE A 8 40.53 14.54 41.88
CA ILE A 8 39.06 14.64 41.91
C ILE A 8 38.51 15.18 40.59
N VAL A 9 39.18 16.17 40.00
CA VAL A 9 38.80 16.70 38.68
C VAL A 9 38.93 15.63 37.60
N LEU A 10 40.00 14.82 37.63
CA LEU A 10 40.21 13.76 36.66
C LEU A 10 39.13 12.65 36.77
N ALA A 11 38.68 12.35 37.99
CA ALA A 11 37.62 11.37 38.23
C ALA A 11 36.23 11.86 37.75
N LEU A 12 35.94 13.17 37.88
CA LEU A 12 34.69 13.75 37.38
C LEU A 12 34.61 13.79 35.85
N VAL A 13 35.75 13.93 35.17
CA VAL A 13 35.79 13.92 33.68
C VAL A 13 35.58 12.51 33.14
N ALA A 14 36.00 11.46 33.87
CA ALA A 14 35.80 10.08 33.45
C ALA A 14 34.33 9.64 33.41
N THR A 15 33.44 10.29 34.17
CA THR A 15 31.99 9.97 34.18
C THR A 15 31.21 10.60 33.02
N LEU A 16 31.82 11.45 32.20
CA LEU A 16 31.20 12.03 30.99
C LEU A 16 31.31 11.12 29.75
N ALA A 17 31.80 9.89 29.91
CA ALA A 17 31.84 8.90 28.84
C ALA A 17 30.42 8.37 28.55
N HIS A 18 29.72 9.04 27.63
CA HIS A 18 28.48 8.53 27.04
C HIS A 18 28.82 7.33 26.14
N ALA A 19 28.57 6.12 26.64
CA ALA A 19 28.57 4.91 25.83
C ALA A 19 27.29 4.85 24.99
N GLU A 20 27.27 5.59 23.88
CA GLU A 20 26.22 5.43 22.88
C GLU A 20 26.40 4.06 22.22
N ARG A 21 25.34 3.25 22.19
CA ARG A 21 25.46 1.90 21.62
C ARG A 21 25.70 2.06 20.12
N ILE A 22 26.71 1.38 19.57
CA ILE A 22 26.98 1.35 18.11
C ILE A 22 25.72 0.93 17.30
N ARG A 23 24.80 0.18 17.94
CA ARG A 23 23.48 -0.17 17.39
C ARG A 23 22.62 1.06 17.02
N ASP A 24 22.80 2.18 17.69
CA ASP A 24 21.99 3.38 17.51
C ASP A 24 22.59 4.32 16.44
N LEU A 25 23.82 4.05 16.00
CA LEU A 25 24.57 4.84 15.00
C LEU A 25 24.76 4.11 13.65
N THR A 26 24.26 2.88 13.52
CA THR A 26 24.47 2.05 12.31
C THR A 26 23.13 1.62 11.72
N SER A 27 22.91 1.97 10.45
CA SER A 27 21.89 1.30 9.62
C SER A 27 22.56 0.13 8.91
N VAL A 28 21.88 -1.01 8.85
CA VAL A 28 22.40 -2.15 8.10
C VAL A 28 22.31 -1.80 6.61
N GLN A 29 23.47 -1.63 5.97
CA GLN A 29 23.55 -1.40 4.52
C GLN A 29 22.87 -2.58 3.80
N GLY A 30 21.85 -2.28 2.99
CA GLY A 30 21.05 -3.29 2.28
C GLY A 30 19.65 -3.56 2.86
N VAL A 31 19.29 -2.97 4.02
CA VAL A 31 17.92 -3.01 4.53
C VAL A 31 17.11 -1.88 3.87
N ARG A 32 16.46 -2.22 2.76
CA ARG A 32 15.55 -1.32 2.04
C ARG A 32 14.13 -1.87 2.10
N GLU A 33 13.17 -1.01 2.39
CA GLU A 33 11.78 -1.31 2.09
C GLU A 33 11.59 -1.34 0.57
N ASN A 34 10.91 -2.38 0.08
CA ASN A 34 10.61 -2.51 -1.33
C ASN A 34 9.14 -2.17 -1.55
N SER A 35 8.85 -1.29 -2.51
CA SER A 35 7.47 -1.01 -2.86
C SER A 35 6.94 -2.07 -3.80
N LEU A 36 5.77 -2.59 -3.48
CA LEU A 36 5.00 -3.42 -4.38
C LEU A 36 3.89 -2.61 -5.02
N ILE A 37 3.60 -2.93 -6.27
CA ILE A 37 2.57 -2.28 -7.06
C ILE A 37 1.70 -3.33 -7.76
N GLY A 38 0.39 -3.14 -7.68
CA GLY A 38 -0.60 -3.99 -8.32
C GLY A 38 -1.66 -3.15 -9.00
N TYR A 39 -2.24 -3.72 -10.05
CA TYR A 39 -3.38 -3.14 -10.74
C TYR A 39 -4.58 -4.05 -10.52
N GLY A 40 -5.62 -3.48 -9.92
CA GLY A 40 -6.76 -4.25 -9.40
C GLY A 40 -8.10 -3.65 -9.78
N LEU A 41 -9.15 -4.36 -9.41
CA LEU A 41 -10.54 -3.93 -9.55
C LEU A 41 -11.19 -3.88 -8.17
N VAL A 42 -11.93 -2.81 -7.93
CA VAL A 42 -12.79 -2.64 -6.76
C VAL A 42 -14.22 -2.78 -7.21
N VAL A 43 -15.00 -3.58 -6.48
CA VAL A 43 -16.42 -3.82 -6.74
C VAL A 43 -17.28 -3.44 -5.54
N GLY A 44 -18.59 -3.33 -5.74
CA GLY A 44 -19.52 -3.01 -4.66
C GLY A 44 -19.57 -1.53 -4.31
N LEU A 45 -19.16 -0.65 -5.24
CA LEU A 45 -19.32 0.79 -5.08
C LEU A 45 -20.78 1.19 -5.33
N ASP A 46 -21.29 2.15 -4.57
CA ASP A 46 -22.69 2.60 -4.63
C ASP A 46 -22.86 3.74 -5.66
N GLY A 47 -22.66 3.42 -6.95
CA GLY A 47 -22.75 4.40 -8.04
C GLY A 47 -21.58 5.38 -8.13
N THR A 48 -20.53 5.20 -7.31
CA THR A 48 -19.33 6.06 -7.24
C THR A 48 -18.12 5.52 -7.99
N GLY A 49 -18.26 4.41 -8.72
CA GLY A 49 -17.23 3.82 -9.56
C GLY A 49 -16.91 4.61 -10.83
N ASP A 50 -16.17 3.98 -11.73
CA ASP A 50 -15.65 4.61 -12.94
C ASP A 50 -16.76 4.88 -13.97
N GLN A 51 -16.60 5.97 -14.72
CA GLN A 51 -17.48 6.28 -15.85
C GLN A 51 -16.85 5.72 -17.13
N THR A 52 -17.58 4.83 -17.79
CA THR A 52 -17.17 4.11 -19.00
C THR A 52 -16.71 4.99 -20.15
N THR A 53 -17.26 6.20 -20.27
CA THR A 53 -16.92 7.15 -21.33
C THR A 53 -15.54 7.78 -21.19
N GLN A 54 -14.95 7.74 -19.99
CA GLN A 54 -13.67 8.39 -19.69
C GLN A 54 -12.56 7.40 -19.27
N THR A 55 -12.90 6.12 -19.06
CA THR A 55 -12.00 5.10 -18.51
C THR A 55 -12.06 3.78 -19.29
N PRO A 56 -11.62 3.76 -20.57
CA PRO A 56 -11.67 2.54 -21.40
C PRO A 56 -10.80 1.39 -20.86
N PHE A 57 -9.84 1.69 -19.98
CA PHE A 57 -9.01 0.68 -19.33
C PHE A 57 -9.80 -0.14 -18.29
N THR A 58 -10.79 0.44 -17.60
CA THR A 58 -11.57 -0.29 -16.58
C THR A 58 -12.46 -1.35 -17.22
N THR A 59 -13.08 -1.05 -18.36
CA THR A 59 -13.87 -2.05 -19.13
C THR A 59 -12.99 -3.15 -19.67
N GLN A 60 -11.81 -2.82 -20.20
CA GLN A 60 -10.87 -3.81 -20.72
C GLN A 60 -10.39 -4.77 -19.63
N THR A 61 -10.04 -4.24 -18.46
CA THR A 61 -9.59 -5.05 -17.32
C THR A 61 -10.67 -5.98 -16.81
N LEU A 62 -11.89 -5.49 -16.69
CA LEU A 62 -13.02 -6.31 -16.29
C LEU A 62 -13.28 -7.42 -17.31
N ASN A 63 -13.24 -7.11 -18.62
CA ASN A 63 -13.36 -8.12 -19.68
C ASN A 63 -12.23 -9.16 -19.62
N ASN A 64 -10.97 -8.73 -19.41
CA ASN A 64 -9.84 -9.64 -19.29
C ASN A 64 -9.99 -10.56 -18.07
N MET A 65 -10.42 -10.02 -16.92
CA MET A 65 -10.66 -10.79 -15.71
C MET A 65 -11.80 -11.80 -15.89
N LEU A 66 -12.93 -11.37 -16.46
CA LEU A 66 -14.05 -12.25 -16.76
C LEU A 66 -13.66 -13.35 -17.75
N SER A 67 -12.88 -13.02 -18.78
CA SER A 67 -12.34 -13.97 -19.74
C SER A 67 -11.43 -15.02 -19.07
N GLN A 68 -10.56 -14.60 -18.13
CA GLN A 68 -9.75 -15.52 -17.33
C GLN A 68 -10.59 -16.47 -16.46
N LEU A 69 -11.79 -16.06 -16.06
CA LEU A 69 -12.76 -16.87 -15.34
C LEU A 69 -13.67 -17.70 -16.26
N GLY A 70 -13.41 -17.71 -17.57
CA GLY A 70 -14.20 -18.44 -18.57
C GLY A 70 -15.51 -17.76 -18.97
N ILE A 71 -15.71 -16.50 -18.58
CA ILE A 71 -16.91 -15.72 -18.92
C ILE A 71 -16.60 -14.85 -20.13
N THR A 72 -17.30 -15.11 -21.25
CA THR A 72 -17.18 -14.29 -22.46
C THR A 72 -18.20 -13.16 -22.42
N VAL A 73 -17.73 -11.91 -22.43
CA VAL A 73 -18.58 -10.73 -22.54
C VAL A 73 -18.85 -10.43 -24.02
N PRO A 74 -20.11 -10.36 -24.48
CA PRO A 74 -20.42 -10.03 -25.87
C PRO A 74 -19.92 -8.63 -26.26
N THR A 75 -19.39 -8.51 -27.47
CA THR A 75 -18.95 -7.22 -28.02
C THR A 75 -20.12 -6.25 -28.12
N GLY A 76 -19.96 -5.02 -27.60
CA GLY A 76 -21.02 -4.01 -27.58
C GLY A 76 -21.91 -4.01 -26.34
N THR A 77 -21.65 -4.89 -25.36
CA THR A 77 -22.34 -4.83 -24.06
C THR A 77 -21.98 -3.53 -23.34
N ASN A 78 -22.98 -2.68 -23.11
CA ASN A 78 -22.81 -1.44 -22.35
C ASN A 78 -22.70 -1.77 -20.84
N MET A 79 -21.49 -2.13 -20.41
CA MET A 79 -21.21 -2.45 -19.01
C MET A 79 -21.24 -1.18 -18.18
N GLN A 80 -22.25 -1.00 -17.31
CA GLN A 80 -22.30 0.15 -16.42
C GLN A 80 -21.28 0.00 -15.28
N LEU A 81 -20.13 0.65 -15.42
CA LEU A 81 -19.06 0.62 -14.43
C LEU A 81 -19.29 1.49 -13.19
N LYS A 82 -20.49 2.05 -12.98
CA LYS A 82 -20.77 2.92 -11.82
C LYS A 82 -20.55 2.22 -10.46
N ASN A 83 -20.48 0.89 -10.44
CA ASN A 83 -20.26 0.09 -9.23
C ASN A 83 -18.88 -0.58 -9.20
N VAL A 84 -18.01 -0.29 -10.17
CA VAL A 84 -16.69 -0.88 -10.34
C VAL A 84 -15.65 0.21 -10.61
N ALA A 85 -14.48 0.13 -10.00
CA ALA A 85 -13.39 1.05 -10.29
C ALA A 85 -12.08 0.30 -10.55
N ALA A 86 -11.31 0.78 -11.53
CA ALA A 86 -9.92 0.38 -11.70
C ALA A 86 -9.05 1.12 -10.68
N VAL A 87 -8.20 0.37 -9.98
CA VAL A 87 -7.37 0.91 -8.89
C VAL A 87 -5.92 0.49 -9.00
N MET A 88 -5.04 1.37 -8.54
CA MET A 88 -3.69 1.01 -8.15
C MET A 88 -3.69 0.57 -6.70
N VAL A 89 -2.98 -0.52 -6.44
CA VAL A 89 -2.72 -1.01 -5.10
C VAL A 89 -1.23 -0.90 -4.88
N THR A 90 -0.84 -0.21 -3.80
CA THR A 90 0.55 -0.10 -3.39
C THR A 90 0.73 -0.66 -1.99
N ALA A 91 1.87 -1.29 -1.75
CA ALA A 91 2.22 -1.82 -0.44
C ALA A 91 3.71 -1.61 -0.17
N SER A 92 4.07 -1.40 1.10
CA SER A 92 5.48 -1.48 1.51
C SER A 92 5.77 -2.90 1.94
N TYR A 93 6.75 -3.54 1.28
CA TYR A 93 7.27 -4.85 1.65
C TYR A 93 8.39 -4.65 2.67
N PRO A 94 8.18 -5.07 3.94
CA PRO A 94 9.19 -4.89 4.96
C PRO A 94 10.42 -5.76 4.68
N PRO A 95 11.61 -5.30 5.08
CA PRO A 95 12.81 -6.11 4.98
C PRO A 95 12.65 -7.39 5.83
N PHE A 96 13.14 -8.52 5.32
CA PHE A 96 13.06 -9.84 5.97
C PHE A 96 11.63 -10.35 6.22
N ALA A 97 10.63 -9.80 5.52
CA ALA A 97 9.28 -10.32 5.59
C ALA A 97 9.23 -11.74 5.02
N ARG A 98 8.45 -12.59 5.69
CA ARG A 98 8.34 -14.02 5.38
C ARG A 98 7.04 -14.35 4.65
N GLN A 99 7.04 -15.46 3.93
CA GLN A 99 5.81 -15.99 3.34
C GLN A 99 4.73 -16.19 4.42
N GLY A 100 3.49 -15.84 4.09
CA GLY A 100 2.33 -15.90 4.99
C GLY A 100 2.16 -14.70 5.91
N GLN A 101 3.12 -13.77 5.97
CA GLN A 101 2.92 -12.52 6.70
C GLN A 101 1.96 -11.59 5.95
N THR A 102 1.18 -10.84 6.72
CA THR A 102 0.25 -9.84 6.18
C THR A 102 0.86 -8.45 6.21
N ILE A 103 0.68 -7.67 5.15
CA ILE A 103 1.07 -6.28 5.06
C ILE A 103 -0.13 -5.38 4.75
N ASP A 104 -0.01 -4.11 5.14
CA ASP A 104 -1.01 -3.10 4.84
C ASP A 104 -0.89 -2.67 3.37
N VAL A 105 -2.03 -2.41 2.74
CA VAL A 105 -2.08 -1.91 1.36
C VAL A 105 -2.86 -0.62 1.27
N VAL A 106 -2.40 0.26 0.38
CA VAL A 106 -3.08 1.49 0.01
C VAL A 106 -3.69 1.27 -1.37
N VAL A 107 -4.97 1.61 -1.50
CA VAL A 107 -5.73 1.49 -2.73
C VAL A 107 -6.09 2.89 -3.20
N SER A 108 -5.84 3.19 -4.47
CA SER A 108 -6.13 4.49 -5.07
C SER A 108 -6.81 4.30 -6.41
N SER A 109 -7.88 5.06 -6.63
CA SER A 109 -8.58 5.09 -7.92
C SER A 109 -7.62 5.54 -9.02
N MET A 110 -7.56 4.77 -10.12
CA MET A 110 -6.86 5.19 -11.35
C MET A 110 -7.74 6.00 -12.28
N GLY A 111 -9.02 5.66 -12.29
CA GLY A 111 -10.00 6.31 -13.12
C GLY A 111 -10.60 7.52 -12.43
N ASN A 112 -11.87 7.75 -12.73
CA ASN A 112 -12.64 8.89 -12.26
C ASN A 112 -13.71 8.50 -11.23
N ALA A 113 -13.50 7.39 -10.51
CA ALA A 113 -14.33 7.01 -9.38
C ALA A 113 -14.41 8.14 -8.34
N LYS A 114 -15.64 8.51 -7.98
CA LYS A 114 -15.93 9.57 -7.01
C LYS A 114 -15.59 9.17 -5.58
N SER A 115 -15.71 7.88 -5.26
CA SER A 115 -15.37 7.32 -3.95
C SER A 115 -15.13 5.83 -4.03
N LEU A 116 -14.16 5.35 -3.25
CA LEU A 116 -13.92 3.91 -3.03
C LEU A 116 -14.60 3.37 -1.75
N ARG A 117 -15.41 4.20 -1.08
CA ARG A 117 -16.06 3.83 0.19
C ARG A 117 -17.05 2.68 -0.02
N GLY A 118 -16.99 1.68 0.84
CA GLY A 118 -17.84 0.47 0.75
C GLY A 118 -17.37 -0.52 -0.31
N GLY A 119 -16.35 -0.16 -1.10
CA GLY A 119 -15.77 -1.04 -2.10
C GLY A 119 -14.97 -2.19 -1.51
N THR A 120 -14.94 -3.30 -2.25
CA THR A 120 -14.10 -4.45 -1.98
C THR A 120 -13.10 -4.63 -3.11
N LEU A 121 -11.81 -4.64 -2.76
CA LEU A 121 -10.73 -4.97 -3.68
C LEU A 121 -10.77 -6.46 -3.99
N LEU A 122 -10.88 -6.79 -5.28
CA LEU A 122 -10.72 -8.15 -5.77
C LEU A 122 -9.26 -8.59 -5.68
N MET A 123 -9.03 -9.90 -5.61
CA MET A 123 -7.68 -10.46 -5.50
C MET A 123 -6.76 -9.89 -6.58
N THR A 124 -5.74 -9.15 -6.12
CA THR A 124 -4.86 -8.34 -6.94
C THR A 124 -3.41 -8.75 -6.67
N PRO A 125 -2.68 -9.30 -7.65
CA PRO A 125 -1.26 -9.60 -7.47
C PRO A 125 -0.44 -8.31 -7.39
N LEU A 126 0.39 -8.22 -6.37
CA LEU A 126 1.33 -7.12 -6.17
C LEU A 126 2.72 -7.53 -6.63
N LYS A 127 3.28 -6.74 -7.54
CA LYS A 127 4.56 -6.98 -8.19
C LYS A 127 5.65 -6.08 -7.65
N GLY A 128 6.87 -6.61 -7.58
CA GLY A 128 8.08 -5.84 -7.32
C GLY A 128 8.60 -5.14 -8.59
N VAL A 129 9.72 -4.44 -8.45
CA VAL A 129 10.42 -3.76 -9.55
C VAL A 129 10.93 -4.72 -10.64
N ASP A 130 11.10 -5.99 -10.31
CA ASP A 130 11.48 -7.10 -11.18
C ASP A 130 10.27 -7.75 -11.89
N SER A 131 9.08 -7.16 -11.76
CA SER A 131 7.80 -7.67 -12.29
C SER A 131 7.36 -9.04 -11.73
N GLN A 132 8.01 -9.56 -10.69
CA GLN A 132 7.60 -10.78 -10.01
C GLN A 132 6.53 -10.50 -8.98
N VAL A 133 5.58 -11.43 -8.81
CA VAL A 133 4.54 -11.32 -7.79
C VAL A 133 5.11 -11.73 -6.44
N TYR A 134 5.04 -10.82 -5.46
CA TYR A 134 5.52 -11.05 -4.10
C TYR A 134 4.41 -11.15 -3.07
N ALA A 135 3.27 -10.52 -3.33
CA ALA A 135 2.13 -10.55 -2.44
C ALA A 135 0.80 -10.55 -3.22
N LEU A 136 -0.26 -11.04 -2.58
CA LEU A 136 -1.62 -10.99 -3.09
C LEU A 136 -2.45 -10.08 -2.18
N ALA A 137 -3.04 -9.03 -2.74
CA ALA A 137 -3.88 -8.07 -2.03
C ALA A 137 -5.37 -8.32 -2.28
N GLN A 138 -6.18 -8.29 -1.21
CA GLN A 138 -7.62 -8.39 -1.27
C GLN A 138 -8.25 -7.80 -0.01
N GLY A 139 -9.48 -7.29 -0.12
CA GLY A 139 -10.29 -6.99 1.06
C GLY A 139 -11.13 -5.74 0.96
N ASN A 140 -11.84 -5.42 2.03
CA ASN A 140 -12.70 -4.25 2.12
C ASN A 140 -11.89 -2.98 2.32
N ILE A 141 -12.22 -1.93 1.57
CA ILE A 141 -11.50 -0.67 1.60
C ILE A 141 -12.04 0.23 2.69
N LEU A 142 -11.14 0.70 3.56
CA LEU A 142 -11.43 1.72 4.55
C LEU A 142 -11.00 3.08 4.00
N VAL A 143 -11.95 4.00 3.84
CA VAL A 143 -11.70 5.37 3.38
C VAL A 143 -11.75 6.31 4.58
N GLY A 144 -10.67 7.06 4.81
CA GLY A 144 -10.52 7.96 5.98
C GLY A 144 -11.19 9.33 5.85
N GLY A 145 -12.21 9.47 4.98
CA GLY A 145 -12.83 10.75 4.66
C GLY A 145 -14.35 10.73 4.74
N ALA A 146 -14.93 11.90 4.98
CA ALA A 146 -16.37 12.13 5.00
C ALA A 146 -16.69 13.25 3.99
N GLY A 147 -17.55 12.95 3.03
CA GLY A 147 -18.10 13.93 2.09
C GLY A 147 -19.61 13.99 2.24
N ALA A 148 -20.15 15.18 2.44
CA ALA A 148 -21.59 15.43 2.42
C ALA A 148 -21.89 16.57 1.46
N SER A 149 -22.85 16.36 0.56
CA SER A 149 -23.37 17.41 -0.32
C SER A 149 -24.84 17.64 0.00
N ALA A 150 -25.19 18.87 0.35
CA ALA A 150 -26.56 19.29 0.62
C ALA A 150 -26.76 20.72 0.13
N GLY A 151 -27.85 20.95 -0.62
CA GLY A 151 -28.32 22.30 -0.97
C GLY A 151 -27.33 23.17 -1.76
N GLY A 152 -26.47 22.59 -2.60
CA GLY A 152 -25.46 23.33 -3.37
C GLY A 152 -24.14 23.59 -2.64
N SER A 153 -24.02 23.17 -1.38
CA SER A 153 -22.77 23.17 -0.63
C SER A 153 -22.20 21.76 -0.54
N SER A 154 -20.91 21.61 -0.83
CA SER A 154 -20.17 20.35 -0.71
C SER A 154 -19.09 20.51 0.35
N VAL A 155 -19.23 19.79 1.47
CA VAL A 155 -18.17 19.69 2.47
C VAL A 155 -17.46 18.37 2.23
N GLN A 156 -16.23 18.45 1.72
CA GLN A 156 -15.35 17.29 1.57
C GLN A 156 -14.25 17.38 2.60
N VAL A 157 -14.27 16.48 3.59
CA VAL A 157 -13.18 16.28 4.54
C VAL A 157 -12.39 15.05 4.08
N ASN A 158 -11.15 15.27 3.65
CA ASN A 158 -10.19 14.30 3.11
C ASN A 158 -10.51 13.76 1.69
N GLN A 159 -9.55 13.02 1.15
CA GLN A 159 -9.61 12.41 -0.17
C GLN A 159 -10.46 11.12 -0.14
N LEU A 160 -11.54 11.08 -0.92
CA LEU A 160 -12.50 9.96 -0.95
C LEU A 160 -12.18 8.87 -1.99
N ASN A 161 -11.27 9.16 -2.92
CA ASN A 161 -10.87 8.27 -4.03
C ASN A 161 -9.67 7.36 -3.67
N GLY A 162 -9.26 7.36 -2.41
CA GLY A 162 -8.20 6.50 -1.87
C GLY A 162 -8.63 5.89 -0.54
N GLY A 163 -8.11 4.72 -0.25
CA GLY A 163 -8.37 4.02 1.00
C GLY A 163 -7.24 3.07 1.37
N ARG A 164 -7.35 2.47 2.54
CA ARG A 164 -6.38 1.51 3.06
C ARG A 164 -7.08 0.21 3.40
N ILE A 165 -6.39 -0.90 3.21
CA ILE A 165 -6.80 -2.22 3.71
C ILE A 165 -5.71 -2.65 4.69
N THR A 166 -6.03 -2.63 5.98
CA THR A 166 -5.12 -3.08 7.02
C THR A 166 -4.96 -4.60 6.93
N LYS A 167 -3.72 -5.09 6.92
CA LYS A 167 -3.39 -6.51 6.68
C LYS A 167 -4.04 -7.07 5.41
N GLY A 168 -4.21 -6.22 4.40
CA GLY A 168 -4.93 -6.54 3.17
C GLY A 168 -4.13 -7.30 2.12
N ALA A 169 -2.82 -7.50 2.31
CA ALA A 169 -2.04 -8.37 1.42
C ALA A 169 -1.28 -9.45 2.18
N ILE A 170 -1.19 -10.63 1.58
CA ILE A 170 -0.44 -11.78 2.09
C ILE A 170 0.79 -11.95 1.22
N ILE A 171 1.95 -12.12 1.86
CA ILE A 171 3.22 -12.37 1.16
C ILE A 171 3.26 -13.82 0.68
N GLU A 172 3.46 -14.00 -0.62
CA GLU A 172 3.57 -15.30 -1.28
C GLU A 172 5.01 -15.69 -1.59
N ARG A 173 5.91 -14.71 -1.71
CA ARG A 173 7.31 -14.94 -2.05
C ARG A 173 8.22 -14.03 -1.24
N GLU A 174 9.33 -14.59 -0.76
CA GLU A 174 10.37 -13.82 -0.08
C GLU A 174 11.28 -13.12 -1.11
N MET A 175 11.65 -11.87 -0.82
CA MET A 175 12.64 -11.17 -1.64
C MET A 175 14.05 -11.69 -1.38
N PRO A 176 14.90 -11.82 -2.40
CA PRO A 176 16.31 -12.13 -2.21
C PRO A 176 16.98 -11.03 -1.36
N THR A 177 17.36 -11.33 -0.12
CA THR A 177 18.10 -10.38 0.73
C THR A 177 19.60 -10.52 0.46
N GLN A 178 20.27 -9.42 0.09
CA GLN A 178 21.74 -9.39 -0.11
C GLN A 178 22.54 -9.30 1.20
N VAL A 179 21.90 -9.43 2.36
CA VAL A 179 22.58 -9.34 3.65
C VAL A 179 23.28 -10.68 3.93
N GLY A 180 24.61 -10.72 3.76
CA GLY A 180 25.45 -11.87 4.13
C GLY A 180 26.20 -12.58 3.01
N ALA A 181 26.27 -12.02 1.79
CA ALA A 181 27.20 -12.50 0.76
C ALA A 181 28.60 -11.90 1.00
N GLY A 182 29.28 -12.37 2.06
CA GLY A 182 30.64 -11.96 2.44
C GLY A 182 31.21 -12.89 3.49
#